data_AF-A0A352DYH1-F1
#
_entry.id   AF-A0A352DYH1-F1
#
_cell.length_a   1.000
_cell.length_b   1.000
_cell.length_c   1.000
_cell.angle_alpha   90.00
_cell.angle_beta   90.00
_cell.angle_gamma   90.00
#
_symmetry.space_group_name_H-M   'P 1'
#
loop_
_entity.id
_entity.type
_entity.pdbx_description
1 polymer ?
#
loop_
_entity_poly.entity_id
_entity_poly.type
_entity_poly.pdbx_seq_one_letter_code
_entity_poly.pdbx_strand_id
1 'polypeptide(L)'
;MDRRAKGSDEPRPPHSPRAVVCPRHRFPVVQGFPVVICVVMAAAAMVVAEAQTLRRTATQVRRAAPPTGPWDRSVEGTFFPDAFTTLVGPRPDFTARPSSGGSTGGSSGGSDGQAAPQGGGFRWSGLVSEDTLTDEIKNMKDVVVEACATPSAFKGGGYDKARKGFSAIALAFAVVADYDGDVRWKKDAVTARDLFARAGFNCKVGTDQSFAEAKARIDDLNRMLQGSSPESRPERDEEFAWSQVAGRPALMSRLEEAQAALRPAAASAADFKRNVEAALHAAEVVAVIGEIIQRRDYEYHDDQTYVGYSSEMRDAAAALRQACNDGNYEAAREAAGRIEKSCNACHGDYRG
;
A
#
# COMPACT_ATOMS: atom_id res chain seq x y z
N MET A 1 -36.29 55.64 -2.27
CA MET A 1 -37.12 56.80 -2.67
C MET A 1 -37.84 56.43 -3.96
N ASP A 2 -39.17 56.40 -3.86
CA ASP A 2 -40.16 55.94 -4.83
C ASP A 2 -40.13 56.59 -6.22
N ARG A 3 -40.57 55.82 -7.24
CA ARG A 3 -41.83 56.10 -7.99
C ARG A 3 -42.21 55.03 -9.02
N ARG A 4 -43.34 54.38 -8.71
CA ARG A 4 -44.56 54.10 -9.52
C ARG A 4 -44.56 53.16 -10.75
N ALA A 5 -45.64 52.37 -10.72
CA ALA A 5 -46.11 51.31 -11.63
C ALA A 5 -47.17 51.77 -12.66
N LYS A 6 -47.43 50.88 -13.65
CA LYS A 6 -48.69 50.51 -14.37
C LYS A 6 -48.32 50.03 -15.79
N GLY A 7 -48.95 49.06 -16.46
CA GLY A 7 -50.13 48.20 -16.28
C GLY A 7 -50.25 47.36 -17.58
N SER A 8 -50.45 46.03 -17.49
CA SER A 8 -51.62 45.27 -17.97
C SER A 8 -52.20 45.63 -19.36
N ASP A 9 -52.12 44.69 -20.31
CA ASP A 9 -53.25 44.38 -21.20
C ASP A 9 -53.10 43.00 -21.87
N GLU A 10 -54.14 42.18 -21.73
CA GLU A 10 -54.45 40.97 -22.51
C GLU A 10 -55.44 41.37 -23.62
N PRO A 11 -55.46 40.73 -24.79
CA PRO A 11 -56.62 39.86 -25.05
C PRO A 11 -56.33 38.62 -25.94
N ARG A 12 -57.01 37.51 -25.61
CA ARG A 12 -57.41 36.40 -26.52
C ARG A 12 -58.85 36.62 -27.02
N PRO A 13 -59.41 35.78 -27.92
CA PRO A 13 -58.95 35.17 -29.18
C PRO A 13 -59.92 35.59 -30.34
N PRO A 14 -59.98 34.98 -31.55
CA PRO A 14 -60.67 33.69 -31.71
C PRO A 14 -60.28 32.82 -32.96
N HIS A 15 -60.83 31.59 -32.98
CA HIS A 15 -61.09 30.72 -34.14
C HIS A 15 -59.93 29.96 -34.83
N SER A 16 -59.90 28.64 -34.61
CA SER A 16 -59.59 27.64 -35.65
C SER A 16 -60.70 27.68 -36.71
N PRO A 17 -60.42 27.47 -38.02
CA PRO A 17 -60.27 26.10 -38.54
C PRO A 17 -59.35 25.95 -39.77
N ARG A 18 -58.75 24.77 -39.95
CA ARG A 18 -58.89 23.91 -41.16
C ARG A 18 -57.83 22.81 -41.17
N ALA A 19 -58.33 21.61 -41.38
CA ALA A 19 -57.55 20.40 -41.60
C ALA A 19 -56.72 20.52 -42.88
N VAL A 20 -55.41 20.25 -42.76
CA VAL A 20 -54.55 19.94 -43.90
C VAL A 20 -54.51 18.43 -44.03
N VAL A 21 -55.13 17.94 -45.09
CA VAL A 21 -55.03 16.57 -45.58
C VAL A 21 -53.66 16.43 -46.23
N CYS A 22 -52.79 15.60 -45.66
CA CYS A 22 -51.59 15.11 -46.34
C CYS A 22 -51.83 13.72 -46.94
N PRO A 23 -51.23 13.40 -48.10
CA PRO A 23 -51.58 12.24 -48.89
C PRO A 23 -50.97 10.95 -48.33
N ARG A 24 -51.73 9.86 -48.49
CA ARG A 24 -51.31 8.48 -48.21
C ARG A 24 -50.15 8.09 -49.15
N HIS A 25 -48.94 8.00 -48.63
CA HIS A 25 -47.89 7.18 -49.23
C HIS A 25 -48.05 5.73 -48.74
N ARG A 26 -48.39 4.84 -49.68
CA ARG A 26 -48.30 3.39 -49.51
C ARG A 26 -46.82 3.01 -49.42
N PHE A 27 -46.39 2.55 -48.26
CA PHE A 27 -45.13 1.81 -48.13
C PHE A 27 -45.32 0.37 -48.61
N PRO A 28 -44.38 -0.20 -49.38
CA PRO A 28 -44.39 -1.61 -49.72
C PRO A 28 -44.07 -2.44 -48.47
N VAL A 29 -44.89 -3.45 -48.21
CA VAL A 29 -44.60 -4.52 -47.25
C VAL A 29 -43.43 -5.33 -47.81
N VAL A 30 -42.23 -5.11 -47.28
CA VAL A 30 -41.09 -5.98 -47.56
C VAL A 30 -41.13 -7.14 -46.56
N GLN A 31 -41.56 -8.31 -47.03
CA GLN A 31 -41.36 -9.57 -46.35
C GLN A 31 -39.85 -9.82 -46.20
N GLY A 32 -39.34 -9.80 -44.97
CA GLY A 32 -37.92 -9.99 -44.71
C GLY A 32 -37.63 -10.27 -43.23
N PHE A 33 -38.42 -11.14 -42.59
CA PHE A 33 -38.17 -11.57 -41.21
C PHE A 33 -38.43 -13.08 -41.09
N PRO A 34 -37.46 -13.91 -41.50
CA PRO A 34 -37.08 -15.00 -40.60
C PRO A 34 -35.56 -15.25 -40.48
N VAL A 35 -34.71 -14.63 -41.32
CA VAL A 35 -33.29 -15.00 -41.39
C VAL A 35 -32.44 -14.32 -40.30
N VAL A 36 -32.78 -13.10 -39.89
CA VAL A 36 -31.97 -12.33 -38.91
C VAL A 36 -32.09 -12.89 -37.48
N ILE A 37 -33.24 -13.47 -37.12
CA ILE A 37 -33.44 -14.07 -35.79
C ILE A 37 -32.64 -15.38 -35.65
N CYS A 38 -32.49 -16.17 -36.72
CA CYS A 38 -31.68 -17.38 -36.70
C CYS A 38 -30.17 -17.09 -36.56
N VAL A 39 -29.67 -15.99 -37.14
CA VAL A 39 -28.24 -15.62 -37.01
C VAL A 39 -27.91 -15.09 -35.63
N VAL A 40 -28.81 -14.32 -35.00
CA VAL A 40 -28.60 -13.80 -33.62
C VAL A 40 -28.70 -14.93 -32.59
N MET A 41 -29.59 -15.92 -32.78
CA MET A 41 -29.69 -17.09 -31.88
C MET A 41 -28.51 -18.06 -32.05
N ALA A 42 -27.94 -18.19 -33.26
CA ALA A 42 -26.74 -18.99 -33.49
C ALA A 42 -25.47 -18.33 -32.91
N ALA A 43 -25.37 -16.99 -32.97
CA ALA A 43 -24.26 -16.25 -32.36
C ALA A 43 -24.33 -16.26 -30.82
N ALA A 44 -25.54 -16.20 -30.23
CA ALA A 44 -25.71 -16.32 -28.77
C ALA A 44 -25.38 -17.74 -28.26
N ALA A 45 -25.67 -18.79 -29.04
CA ALA A 45 -25.32 -20.15 -28.68
C ALA A 45 -23.81 -20.43 -28.75
N MET A 46 -23.07 -19.80 -29.67
CA MET A 46 -21.60 -19.92 -29.73
C MET A 46 -20.88 -19.18 -28.60
N VAL A 47 -21.38 -18.01 -28.16
CA VAL A 47 -20.79 -17.25 -27.03
C VAL A 47 -21.04 -17.94 -25.69
N VAL A 48 -22.17 -18.63 -25.51
CA VAL A 48 -22.44 -19.43 -24.29
C VAL A 48 -21.63 -20.73 -24.29
N ALA A 49 -21.35 -21.31 -25.45
CA ALA A 49 -20.48 -22.49 -25.56
C ALA A 49 -19.02 -22.17 -25.21
N GLU A 50 -18.44 -21.05 -25.68
CA GLU A 50 -17.08 -20.62 -25.33
C GLU A 50 -16.93 -20.21 -23.85
N ALA A 51 -17.97 -19.63 -23.24
CA ALA A 51 -17.98 -19.29 -21.82
C ALA A 51 -18.04 -20.51 -20.89
N GLN A 52 -18.51 -21.67 -21.38
CA GLN A 52 -18.52 -22.93 -20.63
C GLN A 52 -17.23 -23.75 -20.79
N THR A 53 -16.52 -23.61 -21.91
CA THR A 53 -15.19 -24.24 -22.11
C THR A 53 -14.09 -23.55 -21.30
N LEU A 54 -14.16 -22.22 -21.12
CA LEU A 54 -13.18 -21.49 -20.30
C LEU A 54 -13.36 -21.67 -18.77
N ARG A 55 -14.54 -22.12 -18.32
CA ARG A 55 -14.81 -22.40 -16.90
C ARG A 55 -14.34 -23.77 -16.42
N ARG A 56 -13.76 -24.60 -17.30
CA ARG A 56 -13.40 -26.00 -16.99
C ARG A 56 -11.92 -26.31 -17.03
N THR A 57 -11.08 -25.30 -16.79
CA THR A 57 -9.64 -25.48 -16.58
C THR A 57 -9.17 -24.77 -15.32
N ALA A 58 -9.88 -24.96 -14.21
CA ALA A 58 -9.22 -24.97 -12.92
C ALA A 58 -8.34 -26.22 -12.91
N THR A 59 -7.10 -26.10 -13.38
CA THR A 59 -6.10 -27.16 -13.22
C THR A 59 -5.95 -27.38 -11.73
N GLN A 60 -6.65 -28.39 -11.22
CA GLN A 60 -6.53 -28.85 -9.85
C GLN A 60 -5.03 -29.11 -9.66
N VAL A 61 -4.35 -28.29 -8.86
CA VAL A 61 -2.92 -28.45 -8.62
C VAL A 61 -2.76 -29.82 -7.98
N ARG A 62 -2.36 -30.79 -8.80
CA ARG A 62 -2.11 -32.15 -8.35
C ARG A 62 -0.89 -32.05 -7.45
N ARG A 63 -1.12 -32.04 -6.14
CA ARG A 63 -0.04 -32.15 -5.16
C ARG A 63 0.80 -33.37 -5.55
N ALA A 64 2.12 -33.19 -5.61
CA ALA A 64 3.03 -34.28 -5.86
C ALA A 64 2.72 -35.39 -4.84
N ALA A 65 2.65 -36.64 -5.31
CA ALA A 65 2.57 -37.76 -4.39
C ALA A 65 3.81 -37.74 -3.49
N PRO A 66 3.68 -38.03 -2.19
CA PRO A 66 4.84 -38.15 -1.33
C PRO A 66 5.79 -39.21 -1.90
N PRO A 67 7.11 -39.04 -1.74
CA PRO A 67 8.07 -40.04 -2.19
C PRO A 67 7.77 -41.38 -1.50
N THR A 68 7.59 -42.43 -2.29
CA THR A 68 7.24 -43.78 -1.80
C THR A 68 8.45 -44.69 -1.65
N GLY A 69 9.66 -44.13 -1.63
CA GLY A 69 10.93 -44.86 -1.53
C GLY A 69 11.76 -44.36 -0.35
N PRO A 70 12.76 -45.16 0.08
CA PRO A 70 13.75 -44.68 1.04
C PRO A 70 14.45 -43.45 0.46
N TRP A 71 14.74 -42.48 1.33
CA TRP A 71 15.50 -41.30 0.95
C TRP A 71 16.88 -41.72 0.47
N ASP A 72 17.45 -40.98 -0.48
CA ASP A 72 18.84 -41.23 -0.86
C ASP A 72 19.76 -40.96 0.34
N ARG A 73 20.93 -41.59 0.34
CA ARG A 73 21.89 -41.52 1.45
C ARG A 73 22.42 -40.10 1.70
N SER A 74 22.34 -39.21 0.71
CA SER A 74 22.68 -37.79 0.85
C SER A 74 21.61 -36.99 1.61
N VAL A 75 20.33 -37.31 1.42
CA VAL A 75 19.21 -36.69 2.12
C VAL A 75 19.12 -37.21 3.56
N GLU A 76 19.33 -38.51 3.78
CA GLU A 76 19.37 -39.10 5.13
C GLU A 76 20.49 -38.50 6.01
N GLY A 77 21.60 -38.07 5.39
CA GLY A 77 22.70 -37.40 6.10
C GLY A 77 22.45 -35.92 6.40
N THR A 78 21.44 -35.31 5.77
CA THR A 78 21.14 -33.86 5.91
C THR A 78 20.05 -33.60 6.95
N PHE A 79 19.14 -34.56 7.17
CA PHE A 79 18.02 -34.44 8.11
C PHE A 79 18.16 -35.43 9.26
N PHE A 80 17.80 -34.99 10.46
CA PHE A 80 17.68 -35.91 11.58
C PHE A 80 16.50 -36.87 11.33
N PRO A 81 16.67 -38.19 11.58
CA PRO A 81 15.56 -39.14 11.50
C PRO A 81 14.38 -38.75 12.39
N ASP A 82 14.67 -38.08 13.50
CA ASP A 82 13.70 -37.46 14.38
C ASP A 82 14.27 -36.14 14.94
N ALA A 83 13.68 -35.02 14.52
CA ALA A 83 14.06 -33.68 14.97
C ALA A 83 13.89 -33.47 16.48
N PHE A 84 13.09 -34.30 17.16
CA PHE A 84 12.89 -34.21 18.61
C PHE A 84 14.03 -34.85 19.42
N THR A 85 14.92 -35.60 18.79
CA THR A 85 16.09 -36.19 19.47
C THR A 85 17.20 -35.18 19.75
N THR A 86 17.19 -34.02 19.08
CA THR A 86 18.19 -32.95 19.24
C THR A 86 17.67 -31.73 19.98
N LEU A 87 16.37 -31.69 20.30
CA LEU A 87 15.76 -30.59 21.04
C LEU A 87 16.04 -30.75 22.54
N VAL A 88 16.66 -29.73 23.14
CA VAL A 88 16.92 -29.65 24.58
C VAL A 88 15.90 -28.73 25.23
N GLY A 89 15.09 -29.26 26.13
CA GLY A 89 14.10 -28.50 26.90
C GLY A 89 12.75 -29.21 27.00
N PRO A 90 11.91 -28.84 27.98
CA PRO A 90 10.56 -29.39 28.09
C PRO A 90 9.75 -29.04 26.83
N ARG A 91 9.08 -30.04 26.24
CA ARG A 91 8.17 -29.85 25.11
C ARG A 91 7.09 -28.84 25.51
N PRO A 92 6.91 -27.72 24.79
CA PRO A 92 5.84 -26.78 25.10
C PRO A 92 4.48 -27.47 24.99
N ASP A 93 3.64 -27.29 26.01
CA ASP A 93 2.27 -27.79 26.00
C ASP A 93 1.40 -26.85 25.16
N PHE A 94 1.17 -27.24 23.90
CA PHE A 94 0.31 -26.51 22.96
C PHE A 94 -1.18 -26.80 23.16
N THR A 95 -1.57 -27.62 24.15
CA THR A 95 -2.98 -27.88 24.48
C THR A 95 -3.57 -26.82 25.42
N ALA A 96 -2.72 -26.01 26.08
CA ALA A 96 -3.13 -24.87 26.86
C ALA A 96 -3.07 -23.58 26.04
N ARG A 97 -4.22 -23.11 25.56
CA ARG A 97 -4.40 -21.72 25.07
C ARG A 97 -4.01 -20.77 26.21
N PRO A 98 -3.03 -19.86 26.06
CA PRO A 98 -2.79 -18.85 27.08
C PRO A 98 -3.99 -17.89 27.07
N SER A 99 -4.77 -17.97 28.15
CA SER A 99 -5.78 -16.98 28.48
C SER A 99 -5.07 -15.67 28.72
N SER A 100 -5.46 -14.62 28.01
CA SER A 100 -5.15 -13.23 28.36
C SER A 100 -5.59 -12.98 29.81
N GLY A 101 -4.63 -12.85 30.72
CA GLY A 101 -4.87 -12.69 32.14
C GLY A 101 -3.81 -11.80 32.75
N GLY A 102 -4.26 -10.69 33.35
CA GLY A 102 -3.44 -9.55 33.74
C GLY A 102 -2.38 -9.86 34.80
N SER A 103 -1.28 -9.14 34.68
CA SER A 103 -0.27 -9.03 35.73
C SER A 103 -0.84 -8.18 36.87
N THR A 104 -1.21 -8.86 37.96
CA THR A 104 -1.46 -8.27 39.27
C THR A 104 -0.15 -7.77 39.88
N GLY A 105 -0.22 -6.57 40.47
CA GLY A 105 0.92 -5.80 40.91
C GLY A 105 1.66 -6.34 42.13
N GLY A 106 2.92 -5.91 42.22
CA GLY A 106 3.73 -5.88 43.43
C GLY A 106 4.36 -4.51 43.55
N SER A 107 3.82 -3.66 44.43
CA SER A 107 4.42 -2.39 44.82
C SER A 107 5.51 -2.61 45.86
N SER A 108 6.65 -1.94 45.68
CA SER A 108 7.49 -1.47 46.77
C SER A 108 8.22 -0.17 46.36
N GLY A 109 7.67 0.96 46.83
CA GLY A 109 8.37 2.14 47.37
C GLY A 109 9.42 2.90 46.55
N GLY A 110 8.98 4.01 45.93
CA GLY A 110 9.45 5.37 46.27
C GLY A 110 10.68 5.94 45.57
N SER A 111 10.47 6.84 44.60
CA SER A 111 11.07 8.19 44.56
C SER A 111 10.42 9.03 43.45
N ASP A 112 10.14 10.29 43.78
CA ASP A 112 9.42 11.27 42.96
C ASP A 112 10.12 11.55 41.62
N GLY A 113 9.39 11.32 40.54
CA GLY A 113 9.73 11.74 39.19
C GLY A 113 8.44 11.98 38.42
N GLN A 114 8.21 13.24 38.06
CA GLN A 114 7.10 13.76 37.27
C GLN A 114 6.53 12.71 36.29
N ALA A 115 5.34 12.19 36.60
CA ALA A 115 4.64 11.29 35.70
C ALA A 115 4.28 12.05 34.42
N ALA A 116 4.92 11.68 33.31
CA ALA A 116 4.41 11.98 31.99
C ALA A 116 2.97 11.42 31.89
N PRO A 117 2.03 12.14 31.25
CA PRO A 117 0.66 11.66 31.15
C PRO A 117 0.63 10.34 30.37
N GLN A 118 0.45 9.24 31.09
CA GLN A 118 0.00 7.96 30.53
C GLN A 118 -1.45 8.14 30.11
N GLY A 119 -1.65 8.50 28.84
CA GLY A 119 -2.97 8.83 28.30
C GLY A 119 -2.91 9.26 26.84
N GLY A 120 -2.31 8.45 25.98
CA GLY A 120 -2.39 8.64 24.54
C GLY A 120 -1.91 7.36 23.86
N GLY A 121 -2.80 6.65 23.18
CA GLY A 121 -2.39 5.56 22.30
C GLY A 121 -1.38 6.05 21.26
N PHE A 122 -0.67 5.14 20.61
CA PHE A 122 0.23 5.47 19.51
C PHE A 122 -0.48 6.31 18.43
N ARG A 123 0.18 7.36 17.93
CA ARG A 123 -0.36 8.30 16.93
C ARG A 123 0.61 8.48 15.78
N TRP A 124 0.15 8.28 14.55
CA TRP A 124 0.97 8.44 13.35
C TRP A 124 1.39 9.90 13.11
N SER A 125 0.55 10.87 13.49
CA SER A 125 0.89 12.30 13.40
C SER A 125 2.12 12.72 14.21
N GLY A 126 2.51 11.90 15.19
CA GLY A 126 3.77 12.07 15.91
C GLY A 126 5.02 11.78 15.06
N LEU A 127 4.90 10.90 14.05
CA LEU A 127 6.01 10.44 13.22
C LEU A 127 6.03 11.07 11.82
N VAL A 128 4.85 11.31 11.23
CA VAL A 128 4.72 11.77 9.84
C VAL A 128 3.54 12.71 9.68
N SER A 129 3.69 13.73 8.84
CA SER A 129 2.68 14.70 8.46
C SER A 129 1.75 14.18 7.37
N GLU A 130 0.55 14.78 7.25
CA GLU A 130 -0.36 14.52 6.12
C GLU A 130 0.32 14.85 4.77
N ASP A 131 1.05 15.97 4.73
CA ASP A 131 1.71 16.46 3.52
C ASP A 131 2.76 15.47 3.03
N THR A 132 3.61 14.95 3.91
CA THR A 132 4.60 13.93 3.54
C THR A 132 3.95 12.63 3.07
N LEU A 133 2.84 12.16 3.68
CA LEU A 133 2.13 10.99 3.17
C LEU A 133 1.59 11.25 1.76
N THR A 134 1.01 12.42 1.53
CA THR A 134 0.46 12.81 0.24
C THR A 134 1.55 12.94 -0.83
N ASP A 135 2.68 13.54 -0.48
CA ASP A 135 3.79 13.74 -1.40
C ASP A 135 4.56 12.45 -1.66
N GLU A 136 4.67 11.56 -0.67
CA GLU A 136 5.25 10.22 -0.89
C GLU A 136 4.45 9.44 -1.93
N ILE A 137 3.11 9.47 -1.86
CA ILE A 137 2.23 8.83 -2.84
C ILE A 137 2.43 9.43 -4.24
N LYS A 138 2.55 10.76 -4.36
CA LYS A 138 2.77 11.43 -5.67
C LYS A 138 4.18 11.16 -6.21
N ASN A 139 5.21 11.28 -5.39
CA ASN A 139 6.59 11.06 -5.80
C ASN A 139 6.78 9.63 -6.30
N MET A 140 6.21 8.65 -5.58
CA MET A 140 6.29 7.25 -5.97
C MET A 140 5.41 6.93 -7.18
N LYS A 141 4.33 7.68 -7.44
CA LYS A 141 3.59 7.58 -8.71
C LYS A 141 4.53 7.81 -9.89
N ASP A 142 5.30 8.88 -9.85
CA ASP A 142 6.17 9.24 -10.97
C ASP A 142 7.23 8.14 -11.20
N VAL A 143 7.76 7.58 -10.12
CA VAL A 143 8.66 6.41 -10.17
C VAL A 143 8.00 5.20 -10.84
N VAL A 144 6.78 4.81 -10.45
CA VAL A 144 6.12 3.65 -11.05
C VAL A 144 5.68 3.90 -12.50
N VAL A 145 5.32 5.13 -12.85
CA VAL A 145 4.97 5.52 -14.23
C VAL A 145 6.19 5.39 -15.14
N GLU A 146 7.35 5.91 -14.72
CA GLU A 146 8.60 5.77 -15.46
C GLU A 146 8.98 4.29 -15.62
N ALA A 147 8.94 3.54 -14.51
CA ALA A 147 9.30 2.13 -14.49
C ALA A 147 8.42 1.25 -15.40
N CYS A 148 7.15 1.65 -15.59
CA CYS A 148 6.17 0.95 -16.39
C CYS A 148 5.89 1.63 -17.74
N ALA A 149 6.83 2.43 -18.26
CA ALA A 149 6.63 3.16 -19.51
C ALA A 149 6.39 2.23 -20.71
N THR A 150 7.14 1.12 -20.81
CA THR A 150 6.98 0.10 -21.86
C THR A 150 7.19 -1.31 -21.31
N PRO A 151 6.63 -2.36 -21.95
CA PRO A 151 6.86 -3.74 -21.54
C PRO A 151 8.36 -4.12 -21.51
N SER A 152 9.12 -3.66 -22.50
CA SER A 152 10.57 -3.95 -22.60
C SER A 152 11.36 -3.30 -21.47
N ALA A 153 11.09 -2.02 -21.15
CA ALA A 153 11.74 -1.33 -20.04
C ALA A 153 11.39 -1.97 -18.69
N PHE A 154 10.13 -2.35 -18.52
CA PHE A 154 9.67 -3.04 -17.33
C PHE A 154 10.39 -4.38 -17.15
N LYS A 155 10.38 -5.25 -18.17
CA LYS A 155 11.08 -6.56 -18.14
C LYS A 155 12.60 -6.42 -17.98
N GLY A 156 13.19 -5.35 -18.52
CA GLY A 156 14.61 -5.05 -18.44
C GLY A 156 15.11 -4.53 -17.08
N GLY A 157 14.25 -4.49 -16.05
CA GLY A 157 14.61 -4.08 -14.69
C GLY A 157 13.65 -3.05 -14.07
N GLY A 158 12.76 -2.46 -14.87
CA GLY A 158 11.72 -1.57 -14.35
C GLY A 158 10.78 -2.24 -13.35
N TYR A 159 10.59 -3.57 -13.42
CA TYR A 159 9.78 -4.30 -12.44
C TYR A 159 10.28 -4.13 -10.99
N ASP A 160 11.60 -4.06 -10.76
CA ASP A 160 12.14 -3.86 -9.41
C ASP A 160 11.89 -2.43 -8.91
N LYS A 161 12.04 -1.43 -9.79
CA LYS A 161 11.66 -0.03 -9.49
C LYS A 161 10.16 0.07 -9.18
N ALA A 162 9.32 -0.59 -9.97
CA ALA A 162 7.88 -0.63 -9.76
C ALA A 162 7.52 -1.32 -8.43
N ARG A 163 8.21 -2.42 -8.08
CA ARG A 163 8.07 -3.08 -6.78
C ARG A 163 8.33 -2.13 -5.62
N LYS A 164 9.44 -1.38 -5.66
CA LYS A 164 9.80 -0.39 -4.63
C LYS A 164 8.75 0.72 -4.54
N GLY A 165 8.40 1.31 -5.67
CA GLY A 165 7.41 2.40 -5.73
C GLY A 165 6.03 1.97 -5.24
N PHE A 166 5.50 0.83 -5.69
CA PHE A 166 4.22 0.32 -5.20
C PHE A 166 4.26 -0.08 -3.73
N SER A 167 5.36 -0.62 -3.23
CA SER A 167 5.51 -0.94 -1.80
C SER A 167 5.48 0.33 -0.94
N ALA A 168 6.14 1.41 -1.39
CA ALA A 168 6.11 2.70 -0.71
C ALA A 168 4.71 3.36 -0.77
N ILE A 169 4.03 3.29 -1.91
CA ILE A 169 2.63 3.76 -2.05
C ILE A 169 1.71 2.99 -1.11
N ALA A 170 1.84 1.66 -1.06
CA ALA A 170 1.05 0.81 -0.19
C ALA A 170 1.30 1.14 1.29
N LEU A 171 2.58 1.36 1.66
CA LEU A 171 2.97 1.77 3.01
C LEU A 171 2.31 3.09 3.40
N ALA A 172 2.38 4.10 2.54
CA ALA A 172 1.76 5.39 2.78
C ALA A 172 0.25 5.24 2.97
N PHE A 173 -0.45 4.48 2.11
CA PHE A 173 -1.88 4.23 2.30
C PHE A 173 -2.21 3.41 3.55
N ALA A 174 -1.33 2.51 3.98
CA ALA A 174 -1.50 1.80 5.26
C ALA A 174 -1.46 2.78 6.44
N VAL A 175 -0.51 3.70 6.43
CA VAL A 175 -0.42 4.74 7.46
C VAL A 175 -1.62 5.69 7.39
N VAL A 176 -2.04 6.10 6.19
CA VAL A 176 -3.24 6.94 5.99
C VAL A 176 -4.49 6.29 6.55
N ALA A 177 -4.66 4.97 6.39
CA ALA A 177 -5.82 4.25 6.90
C ALA A 177 -5.93 4.33 8.44
N ASP A 178 -4.79 4.21 9.14
CA ASP A 178 -4.71 4.22 10.59
C ASP A 178 -4.38 5.62 11.17
N TYR A 179 -4.24 6.64 10.31
CA TYR A 179 -3.80 7.97 10.71
C TYR A 179 -4.78 8.60 11.70
N ASP A 180 -4.30 9.37 12.68
CA ASP A 180 -5.17 9.95 13.72
C ASP A 180 -5.89 11.24 13.28
N GLY A 181 -5.50 11.83 12.15
CA GLY A 181 -6.18 12.96 11.49
C GLY A 181 -7.00 12.55 10.26
N ASP A 182 -7.66 13.53 9.62
CA ASP A 182 -8.19 13.33 8.28
C ASP A 182 -7.06 13.54 7.28
N VAL A 183 -6.89 12.60 6.36
CA VAL A 183 -5.85 12.67 5.32
C VAL A 183 -6.52 12.43 3.99
N ARG A 184 -6.09 13.14 2.97
CA ARG A 184 -6.52 12.88 1.59
C ARG A 184 -6.50 11.37 1.29
N TRP A 185 -7.63 10.87 0.79
CA TRP A 185 -7.89 9.46 0.45
C TRP A 185 -8.11 8.47 1.60
N LYS A 186 -8.19 8.93 2.86
CA LYS A 186 -8.45 8.05 4.02
C LYS A 186 -9.62 7.10 3.84
N LYS A 187 -10.72 7.55 3.22
CA LYS A 187 -11.91 6.73 2.96
C LYS A 187 -11.62 5.47 2.12
N ASP A 188 -10.66 5.56 1.20
CA ASP A 188 -10.32 4.49 0.25
C ASP A 188 -8.95 3.87 0.59
N ALA A 189 -8.28 4.33 1.65
CA ALA A 189 -6.88 4.00 1.96
C ALA A 189 -6.66 2.50 2.21
N VAL A 190 -7.58 1.81 2.88
CA VAL A 190 -7.51 0.36 3.08
C VAL A 190 -7.55 -0.39 1.75
N THR A 191 -8.46 0.02 0.86
CA THR A 191 -8.60 -0.58 -0.49
C THR A 191 -7.35 -0.31 -1.32
N ALA A 192 -6.88 0.94 -1.32
CA ALA A 192 -5.68 1.35 -2.03
C ALA A 192 -4.44 0.59 -1.56
N ARG A 193 -4.20 0.57 -0.23
CA ARG A 193 -3.11 -0.18 0.40
C ARG A 193 -3.03 -1.60 -0.13
N ASP A 194 -4.13 -2.35 -0.08
CA ASP A 194 -4.14 -3.76 -0.45
C ASP A 194 -3.91 -3.96 -1.97
N LEU A 195 -4.49 -3.11 -2.81
CA LEU A 195 -4.27 -3.14 -4.26
C LEU A 195 -2.80 -2.86 -4.63
N PHE A 196 -2.20 -1.83 -4.04
CA PHE A 196 -0.81 -1.44 -4.31
C PHE A 196 0.19 -2.42 -3.67
N ALA A 197 -0.13 -2.98 -2.50
CA ALA A 197 0.68 -4.02 -1.88
C ALA A 197 0.79 -5.24 -2.78
N ARG A 198 -0.36 -5.76 -3.26
CA ARG A 198 -0.41 -6.89 -4.20
C ARG A 198 0.42 -6.60 -5.46
N ALA A 199 0.29 -5.40 -6.03
CA ALA A 199 1.06 -4.96 -7.17
C ALA A 199 2.57 -4.99 -6.90
N GLY A 200 2.99 -4.45 -5.75
CA GLY A 200 4.37 -4.46 -5.29
C GLY A 200 4.93 -5.88 -5.18
N PHE A 201 4.19 -6.79 -4.54
CA PHE A 201 4.60 -8.20 -4.43
C PHE A 201 4.67 -8.92 -5.79
N ASN A 202 3.74 -8.65 -6.70
CA ASN A 202 3.72 -9.26 -8.03
C ASN A 202 4.81 -8.69 -8.95
N CYS A 203 5.26 -7.47 -8.71
CA CYS A 203 6.42 -6.87 -9.36
C CYS A 203 7.76 -7.47 -8.89
N LYS A 204 7.80 -8.58 -8.14
CA LYS A 204 9.04 -9.33 -7.87
C LYS A 204 9.68 -9.95 -9.11
N VAL A 205 8.91 -10.09 -10.20
CA VAL A 205 9.36 -10.59 -11.50
C VAL A 205 8.80 -9.73 -12.63
N GLY A 206 9.58 -9.51 -13.68
CA GLY A 206 9.15 -8.78 -14.88
C GLY A 206 8.48 -9.69 -15.91
N THR A 207 7.16 -9.82 -15.86
CA THR A 207 6.35 -10.58 -16.83
C THR A 207 5.29 -9.69 -17.48
N ASP A 208 4.64 -10.15 -18.55
CA ASP A 208 3.52 -9.42 -19.14
C ASP A 208 2.35 -9.28 -18.16
N GLN A 209 2.15 -10.28 -17.30
CA GLN A 209 1.12 -10.25 -16.27
C GLN A 209 1.40 -9.18 -15.20
N SER A 210 2.62 -9.14 -14.66
CA SER A 210 2.98 -8.13 -13.65
C SER A 210 3.03 -6.72 -14.26
N PHE A 211 3.41 -6.58 -15.52
CA PHE A 211 3.32 -5.32 -16.25
C PHE A 211 1.87 -4.84 -16.41
N ALA A 212 0.96 -5.72 -16.85
CA ALA A 212 -0.45 -5.37 -17.03
C ALA A 212 -1.11 -4.98 -15.69
N GLU A 213 -0.80 -5.71 -14.61
CA GLU A 213 -1.26 -5.35 -13.28
C GLU A 213 -0.71 -3.99 -12.82
N ALA A 214 0.59 -3.74 -12.99
CA ALA A 214 1.21 -2.46 -12.68
C ALA A 214 0.52 -1.30 -13.41
N LYS A 215 0.21 -1.46 -14.71
CA LYS A 215 -0.52 -0.45 -15.49
C LYS A 215 -1.92 -0.20 -14.91
N ALA A 216 -2.68 -1.25 -14.60
CA ALA A 216 -4.00 -1.10 -13.99
C ALA A 216 -3.94 -0.34 -12.64
N ARG A 217 -2.89 -0.59 -11.84
CA ARG A 217 -2.70 0.11 -10.56
C ARG A 217 -2.28 1.56 -10.74
N ILE A 218 -1.46 1.87 -11.74
CA ILE A 218 -1.17 3.26 -12.12
C ILE A 218 -2.46 4.00 -12.49
N ASP A 219 -3.38 3.35 -13.21
CA ASP A 219 -4.67 3.94 -13.57
C ASP A 219 -5.55 4.15 -12.34
N ASP A 220 -5.62 3.18 -11.43
CA ASP A 220 -6.30 3.34 -10.12
C ASP A 220 -5.73 4.54 -9.34
N LEU A 221 -4.40 4.67 -9.27
CA LEU A 221 -3.74 5.78 -8.58
C LEU A 221 -4.10 7.12 -9.23
N ASN A 222 -4.07 7.21 -10.56
CA ASN A 222 -4.47 8.42 -11.28
C ASN A 222 -5.92 8.83 -10.98
N ARG A 223 -6.83 7.86 -10.91
CA ARG A 223 -8.24 8.12 -10.53
C ARG A 223 -8.34 8.65 -9.11
N MET A 224 -7.59 8.08 -8.17
CA MET A 224 -7.50 8.59 -6.79
C MET A 224 -6.97 10.01 -6.72
N LEU A 225 -5.91 10.33 -7.46
CA LEU A 225 -5.38 11.70 -7.53
C LEU A 225 -6.40 12.69 -8.10
N GLN A 226 -7.34 12.23 -8.93
CA GLN A 226 -8.46 13.02 -9.46
C GLN A 226 -9.70 13.04 -8.56
N GLY A 227 -9.65 12.39 -7.39
CA GLY A 227 -10.74 12.38 -6.40
C GLY A 227 -11.75 11.24 -6.57
N SER A 228 -11.50 10.29 -7.46
CA SER A 228 -12.32 9.08 -7.63
C SER A 228 -11.78 7.92 -6.80
N SER A 229 -12.62 6.94 -6.48
CA SER A 229 -12.17 5.70 -5.83
C SER A 229 -11.47 4.76 -6.83
N PRO A 230 -10.64 3.82 -6.36
CA PRO A 230 -10.11 2.73 -7.19
C PRO A 230 -11.22 1.94 -7.89
N GLU A 231 -10.93 1.38 -9.07
CA GLU A 231 -11.88 0.60 -9.84
C GLU A 231 -12.25 -0.71 -9.15
N SER A 232 -11.22 -1.34 -8.60
CA SER A 232 -11.29 -2.67 -8.03
C SER A 232 -11.35 -2.61 -6.52
N ARG A 233 -11.94 -3.65 -5.92
CA ARG A 233 -11.79 -3.93 -4.51
C ARG A 233 -10.93 -5.18 -4.36
N PRO A 234 -9.94 -5.19 -3.46
CA PRO A 234 -9.16 -6.37 -3.17
C PRO A 234 -10.08 -7.45 -2.57
N GLU A 235 -9.85 -8.69 -2.96
CA GLU A 235 -10.37 -9.85 -2.22
C GLU A 235 -9.46 -10.03 -1.00
N ARG A 236 -10.01 -9.89 0.21
CA ARG A 236 -9.27 -10.13 1.45
C ARG A 236 -10.11 -10.93 2.43
N ASP A 237 -9.66 -12.15 2.71
CA ASP A 237 -10.32 -13.07 3.64
C ASP A 237 -9.65 -13.08 5.02
N GLU A 238 -8.45 -12.50 5.15
CA GLU A 238 -7.59 -12.58 6.34
C GLU A 238 -7.48 -11.25 7.12
N GLU A 239 -7.04 -11.35 8.38
CA GLU A 239 -6.72 -10.19 9.21
C GLU A 239 -5.53 -9.40 8.62
N PHE A 240 -5.48 -8.10 8.89
CA PHE A 240 -4.48 -7.22 8.31
C PHE A 240 -3.10 -7.46 8.96
N ALA A 241 -2.10 -7.72 8.13
CA ALA A 241 -0.69 -7.75 8.52
C ALA A 241 0.08 -6.65 7.78
N TRP A 242 0.88 -5.87 8.51
CA TRP A 242 1.82 -4.90 7.98
C TRP A 242 2.88 -5.51 7.08
N SER A 243 3.35 -6.72 7.36
CA SER A 243 4.29 -7.44 6.49
C SER A 243 3.69 -7.82 5.14
N GLN A 244 2.36 -7.84 5.02
CA GLN A 244 1.64 -7.99 3.75
C GLN A 244 1.46 -6.66 2.99
N VAL A 245 1.84 -5.51 3.55
CA VAL A 245 1.85 -4.22 2.84
C VAL A 245 3.12 -4.06 2.01
N ALA A 246 4.26 -4.29 2.65
CA ALA A 246 5.56 -4.16 2.03
C ALA A 246 6.56 -5.12 2.68
N GLY A 247 7.20 -5.96 1.87
CA GLY A 247 8.26 -6.83 2.35
C GLY A 247 9.50 -6.04 2.80
N ARG A 248 10.21 -6.57 3.81
CA ARG A 248 11.43 -5.97 4.38
C ARG A 248 12.45 -5.50 3.33
N PRO A 249 12.77 -6.25 2.24
CA PRO A 249 13.72 -5.77 1.23
C PRO A 249 13.32 -4.46 0.55
N ALA A 250 12.03 -4.27 0.24
CA ALA A 250 11.55 -3.03 -0.38
C ALA A 250 11.62 -1.85 0.60
N LEU A 251 11.30 -2.10 1.88
CA LEU A 251 11.42 -1.09 2.94
C LEU A 251 12.89 -0.68 3.18
N MET A 252 13.82 -1.63 3.17
CA MET A 252 15.25 -1.34 3.32
C MET A 252 15.77 -0.52 2.14
N SER A 253 15.38 -0.83 0.90
CA SER A 253 15.72 0.03 -0.24
C SER A 253 15.16 1.45 -0.09
N ARG A 254 13.92 1.60 0.39
CA ARG A 254 13.33 2.92 0.62
C ARG A 254 14.04 3.69 1.74
N LEU A 255 14.49 3.00 2.79
CA LEU A 255 15.33 3.57 3.85
C LEU A 255 16.68 4.05 3.31
N GLU A 256 17.34 3.28 2.45
CA GLU A 256 18.60 3.69 1.82
C GLU A 256 18.43 4.97 1.00
N GLU A 257 17.33 5.09 0.24
CA GLU A 257 16.99 6.31 -0.51
C GLU A 257 16.71 7.50 0.42
N ALA A 258 15.94 7.29 1.49
CA ALA A 258 15.67 8.34 2.48
C ALA A 258 16.95 8.79 3.18
N GLN A 259 17.80 7.86 3.62
CA GLN A 259 19.08 8.16 4.26
C GLN A 259 20.01 8.94 3.32
N ALA A 260 20.06 8.58 2.03
CA ALA A 260 20.83 9.32 1.04
C ALA A 260 20.35 10.77 0.92
N ALA A 261 19.03 11.02 0.97
CA ALA A 261 18.45 12.36 0.95
C ALA A 261 18.75 13.20 2.20
N LEU A 262 19.11 12.57 3.34
CA LEU A 262 19.52 13.29 4.55
C LEU A 262 20.93 13.88 4.46
N ARG A 263 21.83 13.26 3.67
CA ARG A 263 23.26 13.61 3.64
C ARG A 263 23.52 15.09 3.30
N PRO A 264 22.89 15.70 2.27
CA PRO A 264 23.11 17.11 1.97
C PRO A 264 22.73 18.01 3.14
N ALA A 265 21.60 17.73 3.80
CA ALA A 265 21.12 18.57 4.90
C ALA A 265 21.99 18.50 6.16
N ALA A 266 22.71 17.40 6.38
CA ALA A 266 23.62 17.23 7.50
C ALA A 266 25.04 17.82 7.26
N ALA A 267 25.35 18.29 6.05
CA ALA A 267 26.71 18.66 5.66
C ALA A 267 27.17 20.02 6.23
N SER A 268 26.30 21.03 6.19
CA SER A 268 26.57 22.37 6.70
C SER A 268 25.27 23.10 7.04
N ALA A 269 25.33 24.14 7.88
CA ALA A 269 24.15 24.97 8.18
C ALA A 269 23.56 25.64 6.93
N ALA A 270 24.37 25.92 5.91
CA ALA A 270 23.91 26.49 4.65
C ALA A 270 23.20 25.44 3.78
N ASP A 271 23.73 24.21 3.72
CA ASP A 271 23.09 23.11 2.99
C ASP A 271 21.82 22.64 3.68
N PHE A 272 21.80 22.62 5.01
CA PHE A 272 20.60 22.35 5.80
C PHE A 272 19.44 23.25 5.38
N LYS A 273 19.65 24.58 5.37
CA LYS A 273 18.63 25.54 4.95
C LYS A 273 18.12 25.31 3.53
N ARG A 274 18.99 24.85 2.62
CA ARG A 274 18.62 24.55 1.22
C ARG A 274 17.85 23.25 1.05
N ASN A 275 18.03 22.29 1.95
CA ASN A 275 17.51 20.92 1.82
C ASN A 275 16.55 20.55 2.96
N VAL A 276 16.09 21.52 3.76
CA VAL A 276 15.31 21.26 4.98
C VAL A 276 14.01 20.51 4.68
N GLU A 277 13.32 20.83 3.58
CA GLU A 277 12.08 20.17 3.17
C GLU A 277 12.32 18.71 2.75
N ALA A 278 13.36 18.46 1.95
CA ALA A 278 13.75 17.10 1.56
C ALA A 278 14.21 16.27 2.76
N ALA A 279 14.93 16.89 3.70
CA ALA A 279 15.35 16.26 4.94
C ALA A 279 14.18 15.95 5.86
N LEU A 280 13.21 16.85 5.97
CA LEU A 280 11.98 16.65 6.74
C LEU A 280 11.21 15.45 6.18
N HIS A 281 10.96 15.43 4.88
CA HIS A 281 10.27 14.32 4.20
C HIS A 281 10.99 12.98 4.45
N ALA A 282 12.31 12.96 4.23
CA ALA A 282 13.10 11.74 4.43
C ALA A 282 13.12 11.28 5.90
N ALA A 283 13.20 12.21 6.86
CA ALA A 283 13.15 11.88 8.29
C ALA A 283 11.80 11.24 8.67
N GLU A 284 10.69 11.80 8.20
CA GLU A 284 9.37 11.23 8.47
C GLU A 284 9.21 9.83 7.84
N VAL A 285 9.73 9.61 6.63
CA VAL A 285 9.74 8.27 6.00
C VAL A 285 10.59 7.28 6.81
N VAL A 286 11.77 7.67 7.28
CA VAL A 286 12.61 6.82 8.14
C VAL A 286 11.88 6.48 9.44
N ALA A 287 11.21 7.46 10.06
CA ALA A 287 10.44 7.24 11.28
C ALA A 287 9.30 6.23 11.07
N VAL A 288 8.53 6.39 9.98
CA VAL A 288 7.46 5.45 9.62
C VAL A 288 7.99 4.04 9.42
N ILE A 289 9.08 3.87 8.65
CA ILE A 289 9.62 2.54 8.38
C ILE A 289 10.19 1.92 9.66
N GLY A 290 10.92 2.68 10.48
CA GLY A 290 11.47 2.21 11.75
C GLY A 290 10.39 1.70 12.72
N GLU A 291 9.22 2.35 12.73
CA GLU A 291 8.05 1.89 13.49
C GLU A 291 7.42 0.61 12.93
N ILE A 292 7.40 0.45 11.60
CA ILE A 292 6.68 -0.66 10.96
C ILE A 292 7.49 -1.95 11.03
N ILE A 293 8.80 -1.89 10.82
CA ILE A 293 9.65 -3.10 10.77
C ILE A 293 9.78 -3.82 12.11
N GLN A 294 9.40 -3.19 13.22
CA GLN A 294 9.36 -3.79 14.56
C GLN A 294 7.99 -4.38 14.93
N ARG A 295 7.00 -4.35 14.03
CA ARG A 295 5.67 -4.91 14.30
C ARG A 295 5.70 -6.44 14.34
N ARG A 296 4.75 -7.04 15.07
CA ARG A 296 4.75 -8.47 15.44
C ARG A 296 4.74 -9.45 14.27
N ASP A 297 4.38 -8.96 13.10
CA ASP A 297 4.26 -9.73 11.87
C ASP A 297 5.45 -9.54 10.92
N TYR A 298 6.47 -8.78 11.34
CA TYR A 298 7.78 -8.70 10.69
C TYR A 298 8.79 -9.69 11.26
N GLU A 299 9.81 -9.95 10.44
CA GLU A 299 10.98 -10.74 10.80
C GLU A 299 11.74 -10.06 11.96
N TYR A 300 12.20 -10.86 12.93
CA TYR A 300 12.95 -10.40 14.11
C TYR A 300 12.19 -9.50 15.10
N HIS A 301 10.85 -9.44 15.03
CA HIS A 301 10.05 -8.64 15.98
C HIS A 301 10.18 -9.08 17.45
N ASP A 302 10.61 -10.31 17.70
CA ASP A 302 10.84 -10.89 19.01
C ASP A 302 12.30 -10.76 19.48
N ASP A 303 13.22 -10.38 18.59
CA ASP A 303 14.60 -10.05 18.91
C ASP A 303 14.69 -8.60 19.41
N GLN A 304 14.94 -8.46 20.72
CA GLN A 304 15.04 -7.17 21.38
C GLN A 304 16.17 -6.29 20.84
N THR A 305 17.23 -6.89 20.27
CA THR A 305 18.34 -6.12 19.69
C THR A 305 17.92 -5.50 18.36
N TYR A 306 17.23 -6.26 17.51
CA TYR A 306 16.67 -5.77 16.25
C TYR A 306 15.64 -4.65 16.48
N VAL A 307 14.71 -4.89 17.42
CA VAL A 307 13.70 -3.91 17.83
C VAL A 307 14.39 -2.67 18.42
N GLY A 308 15.43 -2.85 19.23
CA GLY A 308 16.27 -1.79 19.76
C GLY A 308 16.81 -0.87 18.66
N TYR A 309 17.52 -1.42 17.67
CA TYR A 309 18.06 -0.62 16.56
C TYR A 309 16.97 0.09 15.74
N SER A 310 15.84 -0.58 15.51
CA SER A 310 14.71 -0.02 14.75
C SER A 310 14.05 1.14 15.50
N SER A 311 13.87 0.99 16.81
CA SER A 311 13.32 2.03 17.69
C SER A 311 14.26 3.25 17.84
N GLU A 312 15.57 3.02 17.98
CA GLU A 312 16.56 4.10 18.00
C GLU A 312 16.58 4.89 16.69
N MET A 313 16.51 4.19 15.55
CA MET A 313 16.42 4.82 14.23
C MET A 313 15.13 5.65 14.10
N ARG A 314 13.99 5.10 14.52
CA ARG A 314 12.69 5.80 14.52
C ARG A 314 12.75 7.07 15.36
N ASP A 315 13.27 6.98 16.57
CA ASP A 315 13.31 8.09 17.52
C ASP A 315 14.33 9.16 17.09
N ALA A 316 15.46 8.75 16.51
CA ALA A 316 16.40 9.66 15.89
C ALA A 316 15.79 10.41 14.70
N ALA A 317 14.99 9.72 13.88
CA ALA A 317 14.27 10.33 12.78
C ALA A 317 13.17 11.30 13.23
N ALA A 318 12.43 10.98 14.30
CA ALA A 318 11.49 11.90 14.92
C ALA A 318 12.18 13.17 15.48
N ALA A 319 13.37 13.02 16.08
CA ALA A 319 14.18 14.16 16.52
C ALA A 319 14.69 15.00 15.35
N LEU A 320 15.08 14.37 14.23
CA LEU A 320 15.48 15.07 13.01
C LEU A 320 14.32 15.87 12.41
N ARG A 321 13.12 15.28 12.35
CA ARG A 321 11.90 15.96 11.95
C ARG A 321 11.67 17.22 12.79
N GLN A 322 11.77 17.12 14.11
CA GLN A 322 11.64 18.27 15.01
C GLN A 322 12.69 19.34 14.71
N ALA A 323 13.96 18.94 14.54
CA ALA A 323 15.03 19.86 14.21
C ALA A 323 14.84 20.57 12.85
N CYS A 324 14.29 19.89 11.85
CA CYS A 324 13.89 20.47 10.57
C CYS A 324 12.80 21.54 10.76
N ASN A 325 11.76 21.25 11.54
CA ASN A 325 10.69 22.22 11.84
C ASN A 325 11.20 23.45 12.60
N ASP A 326 12.15 23.25 13.52
CA ASP A 326 12.73 24.33 14.32
C ASP A 326 13.84 25.11 13.58
N GLY A 327 14.24 24.65 12.38
CA GLY A 327 15.38 25.21 11.66
C GLY A 327 16.71 25.05 12.39
N ASN A 328 16.83 24.03 13.25
CA ASN A 328 17.99 23.80 14.11
C ASN A 328 19.00 22.84 13.46
N TYR A 329 20.02 23.40 12.80
CA TYR A 329 21.05 22.63 12.10
C TYR A 329 21.84 21.67 13.02
N GLU A 330 22.27 22.10 14.20
CA GLU A 330 23.11 21.25 15.05
C GLU A 330 22.32 20.03 15.55
N ALA A 331 21.08 20.24 15.96
CA ALA A 331 20.18 19.14 16.33
C ALA A 331 19.88 18.21 15.15
N ALA A 332 19.70 18.77 13.94
CA ALA A 332 19.47 17.98 12.74
C ALA A 332 20.69 17.12 12.38
N ARG A 333 21.90 17.70 12.44
CA ARG A 333 23.16 16.98 12.17
C ARG A 333 23.38 15.85 13.18
N GLU A 334 23.14 16.10 14.47
CA GLU A 334 23.25 15.07 15.51
C GLU A 334 22.26 13.93 15.26
N ALA A 335 20.99 14.27 15.01
CA ALA A 335 19.94 13.30 14.77
C ALA A 335 20.22 12.45 13.51
N ALA A 336 20.68 13.06 12.42
CA ALA A 336 21.09 12.36 11.21
C ALA A 336 22.25 11.37 11.46
N GLY A 337 23.23 11.76 12.28
CA GLY A 337 24.33 10.87 12.69
C GLY A 337 23.84 9.66 13.51
N ARG A 338 22.83 9.84 14.36
CA ARG A 338 22.20 8.73 15.10
C ARG A 338 21.46 7.76 14.17
N ILE A 339 20.72 8.27 13.16
CA ILE A 339 20.09 7.42 12.14
C ILE A 339 21.15 6.56 11.44
N GLU A 340 22.25 7.17 10.98
CA GLU A 340 23.34 6.44 10.32
C GLU A 340 23.96 5.37 11.23
N LYS A 341 24.17 5.68 12.51
CA LYS A 341 24.68 4.73 13.49
C LYS A 341 23.74 3.52 13.64
N SER A 342 22.43 3.74 13.78
CA SER A 342 21.45 2.66 13.90
C SER A 342 21.37 1.80 12.63
N CYS A 343 21.43 2.41 11.44
CA CYS A 343 21.52 1.67 10.18
C CYS A 343 22.76 0.77 10.12
N ASN A 344 23.92 1.30 10.50
CA ASN A 344 25.19 0.55 10.49
C ASN A 344 25.20 -0.58 11.51
N ALA A 345 24.68 -0.35 12.72
CA ALA A 345 24.57 -1.38 13.76
C ALA A 345 23.65 -2.52 13.32
N CYS A 346 22.44 -2.19 12.84
CA CYS A 346 21.48 -3.18 12.35
C CYS A 346 22.04 -3.98 11.17
N HIS A 347 22.73 -3.33 10.22
CA HIS A 347 23.38 -4.05 9.12
C HIS A 347 24.58 -4.91 9.56
N GLY A 348 25.27 -4.54 10.64
CA GLY A 348 26.35 -5.36 11.20
C GLY A 348 25.84 -6.72 11.68
N ASP A 349 24.63 -6.76 12.23
CA ASP A 349 24.08 -7.95 12.89
C ASP A 349 23.05 -8.70 12.00
N TYR A 350 22.31 -8.02 11.11
CA TYR A 350 21.10 -8.56 10.45
C TYR A 350 21.07 -8.47 8.92
N ARG A 351 22.21 -8.22 8.25
CA ARG A 351 22.29 -8.17 6.77
C ARG A 351 22.64 -9.52 6.12
N GLY A 352 22.98 -10.52 6.93
CA GLY A 352 23.49 -11.84 6.53
C GLY A 352 22.59 -12.61 5.58
#